data_AF-A0A7S3ZVE5-F1
#
_entry.id   AF-A0A7S3ZVE5-F1
#
_cell.length_a   1.000
_cell.length_b   1.000
_cell.length_c   1.000
_cell.angle_alpha   90.00
_cell.angle_beta   90.00
_cell.angle_gamma   90.00
#
_symmetry.space_group_name_H-M   'P 1'
#
loop_
_entity.id
_entity.type
_entity.pdbx_description
1 polymer ?
#
loop_
_entity_poly.entity_id
_entity_poly.type
_entity_poly.pdbx_seq_one_letter_code
_entity_poly.pdbx_strand_id
1 'polypeptide(L)'
;MRRRLALMAALSTRSAGALAPPPEITLDAARKCAAPMPADTPRIIVGSKSASRRALLEAMGGAGFETRVADVDEDAIGDRAGDPGTLVRAIAGAKCDALLERHFATEGDDDAVLVCGDQVVTFEGRVREKPADLDEARRFARSYSGSSCSTVGCVITHDILHGTRRVDVHEATVAFGEFPPTLVDDILASDDGPVVLQCAGGLMVEHPLLQPHVRGVEGGVDSIMGLSTTTLAAQLRDVVEARRAFAERYPLVYPRLGPVLGRPAVARGRWAVVGDVFNAAKPASRVLARVSAEAASCAGVSPYVKDGLTTVADVRGALDAVDLCVSPRIGAREVDVLADRGVRFIFAQPGADGEAVLAACRRRGVVVQRGCVLVDEWPPRS
;
A
#
# COMPACT_ATOMS: atom_id res chain seq x y z
N MET A 1 -3.79 -25.91 3.69
CA MET A 1 -4.39 -27.11 4.30
C MET A 1 -3.59 -28.40 4.05
N ARG A 2 -3.35 -28.87 2.81
CA ARG A 2 -2.58 -30.12 2.57
C ARG A 2 -1.11 -30.08 3.05
N ARG A 3 -0.41 -28.94 2.89
CA ARG A 3 0.97 -28.77 3.37
C ARG A 3 1.04 -28.65 4.89
N ARG A 4 0.16 -27.84 5.50
CA ARG A 4 -0.06 -27.79 6.96
C ARG A 4 -0.32 -29.16 7.60
N LEU A 5 -1.20 -29.99 7.02
CA LEU A 5 -1.43 -31.37 7.46
C LEU A 5 -0.18 -32.25 7.28
N ALA A 6 0.59 -32.06 6.21
CA ALA A 6 1.84 -32.79 5.99
C ALA A 6 2.93 -32.38 6.99
N LEU A 7 3.02 -31.09 7.38
CA LEU A 7 3.90 -30.62 8.43
C LEU A 7 3.51 -31.26 9.77
N MET A 8 2.23 -31.22 10.15
CA MET A 8 1.76 -31.84 11.40
C MET A 8 1.93 -33.36 11.41
N ALA A 9 1.66 -34.04 10.29
CA ALA A 9 1.93 -35.47 10.14
C ALA A 9 3.42 -35.80 10.23
N ALA A 10 4.27 -35.02 9.56
CA ALA A 10 5.72 -35.17 9.61
C ALA A 10 6.34 -34.82 10.96
N LEU A 11 5.64 -34.11 11.85
CA LEU A 11 6.07 -33.84 13.22
C LEU A 11 5.68 -34.98 14.16
N SER A 12 4.52 -35.60 13.92
CA SER A 12 4.00 -36.72 14.72
C SER A 12 4.73 -38.05 14.49
N THR A 13 5.54 -38.19 13.44
CA THR A 13 6.21 -39.44 13.04
C THR A 13 7.75 -39.44 13.19
N ARG A 14 8.36 -38.41 13.78
CA ARG A 14 9.83 -38.22 13.75
C ARG A 14 10.61 -39.12 14.73
N SER A 15 11.12 -40.25 14.24
CA SER A 15 12.33 -40.87 14.81
C SER A 15 13.59 -40.08 14.38
N ALA A 16 14.57 -39.98 15.26
CA ALA A 16 15.75 -39.12 15.20
C ALA A 16 16.81 -39.44 14.11
N GLY A 17 16.41 -39.51 12.82
CA GLY A 17 17.32 -39.73 11.68
C GLY A 17 17.43 -38.51 10.76
N ALA A 18 18.64 -37.94 10.67
CA ALA A 18 19.23 -37.13 9.59
C ALA A 18 18.29 -36.31 8.66
N LEU A 19 17.50 -35.38 9.20
CA LEU A 19 16.99 -34.25 8.43
C LEU A 19 17.88 -33.02 8.62
N ALA A 20 17.92 -32.16 7.59
CA ALA A 20 18.51 -30.84 7.68
C ALA A 20 17.95 -30.10 8.91
N PRO A 21 18.78 -29.32 9.62
CA PRO A 21 18.31 -28.54 10.76
C PRO A 21 17.15 -27.64 10.31
N PRO A 22 16.16 -27.37 11.20
CA PRO A 22 15.08 -26.45 10.90
C PRO A 22 15.66 -25.09 10.49
N PRO A 23 14.99 -24.35 9.58
CA PRO A 23 15.46 -23.04 9.17
C PRO A 23 15.55 -22.13 10.39
N GLU A 24 16.66 -21.43 10.51
CA GLU A 24 16.87 -20.41 11.53
C GLU A 24 15.82 -19.30 11.33
N ILE A 25 15.03 -19.02 12.37
CA ILE A 25 13.99 -17.98 12.31
C ILE A 25 14.57 -16.70 12.91
N THR A 26 15.57 -16.11 12.26
CA THR A 26 16.15 -14.82 12.68
C THR A 26 15.89 -13.74 11.64
N LEU A 27 15.99 -12.47 12.06
CA LEU A 27 15.88 -11.35 11.13
C LEU A 27 16.96 -11.43 10.04
N ASP A 28 18.17 -11.87 10.39
CA ASP A 28 19.26 -12.04 9.42
C ASP A 28 18.98 -13.15 8.40
N ALA A 29 18.42 -14.28 8.85
CA ALA A 29 17.96 -15.33 7.95
C ALA A 29 16.85 -14.82 7.02
N ALA A 30 15.91 -14.05 7.55
CA ALA A 30 14.83 -13.43 6.77
C ALA A 30 15.37 -12.44 5.72
N ARG A 31 16.34 -11.58 6.10
CA ARG A 31 17.00 -10.64 5.19
C ARG A 31 17.73 -11.37 4.05
N LYS A 32 18.42 -12.49 4.33
CA LYS A 32 19.11 -13.30 3.31
C LYS A 32 18.16 -13.94 2.30
N CYS A 33 16.92 -14.22 2.70
CA CYS A 33 15.90 -14.79 1.84
C CYS A 33 14.97 -13.74 1.22
N ALA A 34 15.19 -12.45 1.47
CA ALA A 34 14.33 -11.38 0.98
C ALA A 34 14.32 -11.37 -0.56
N ALA A 35 13.12 -11.34 -1.15
CA ALA A 35 12.98 -11.18 -2.59
C ALA A 35 13.51 -9.79 -3.01
N PRO A 36 14.29 -9.69 -4.10
CA PRO A 36 14.82 -8.40 -4.54
C PRO A 36 13.68 -7.49 -4.98
N MET A 37 13.83 -6.20 -4.65
CA MET A 37 12.96 -5.14 -5.12
C MET A 37 13.08 -5.03 -6.65
N PRO A 38 11.96 -4.90 -7.37
CA PRO A 38 12.01 -4.73 -8.82
C PRO A 38 12.83 -3.50 -9.22
N ALA A 39 13.55 -3.58 -10.34
CA ALA A 39 14.17 -2.42 -10.94
C ALA A 39 13.12 -1.34 -11.26
N ASP A 40 13.52 -0.08 -11.26
CA ASP A 40 12.64 1.07 -11.49
C ASP A 40 11.48 1.22 -10.49
N THR A 41 11.56 0.55 -9.33
CA THR A 41 10.58 0.73 -8.25
C THR A 41 10.54 2.20 -7.84
N PRO A 42 9.34 2.84 -7.79
CA PRO A 42 9.22 4.23 -7.38
C PRO A 42 9.63 4.46 -5.93
N ARG A 43 9.73 5.73 -5.52
CA ARG A 43 9.97 6.08 -4.12
C ARG A 43 8.92 5.41 -3.22
N ILE A 44 9.38 4.78 -2.14
CA ILE A 44 8.49 4.10 -1.20
C ILE A 44 8.25 4.97 0.03
N ILE A 45 6.98 5.05 0.44
CA ILE A 45 6.55 5.50 1.76
C ILE A 45 6.07 4.28 2.53
N VAL A 46 6.61 4.04 3.72
CA VAL A 46 6.27 2.89 4.56
C VAL A 46 5.32 3.32 5.67
N GLY A 47 4.12 2.72 5.64
CA GLY A 47 3.01 2.92 6.56
C GLY A 47 3.13 2.22 7.92
N SER A 48 4.34 1.94 8.41
CA SER A 48 4.55 1.01 9.54
C SER A 48 5.68 1.45 10.48
N LYS A 49 5.44 1.38 11.79
CA LYS A 49 6.46 1.56 12.85
C LYS A 49 7.35 0.33 13.07
N SER A 50 6.97 -0.84 12.55
CA SER A 50 7.69 -2.10 12.81
C SER A 50 9.13 -2.05 12.31
N ALA A 51 10.08 -2.29 13.22
CA ALA A 51 11.50 -2.37 12.90
C ALA A 51 11.82 -3.55 11.98
N SER A 52 11.18 -4.71 12.19
CA SER A 52 11.39 -5.90 11.35
C SER A 52 10.92 -5.67 9.91
N ARG A 53 9.76 -5.02 9.71
CA ARG A 53 9.28 -4.69 8.35
C ARG A 53 10.22 -3.72 7.62
N ARG A 54 10.75 -2.71 8.32
CA ARG A 54 11.74 -1.77 7.74
C ARG A 54 13.02 -2.49 7.35
N ALA A 55 13.53 -3.33 8.25
CA ALA A 55 14.71 -4.17 8.01
C ALA A 55 14.55 -5.10 6.79
N LEU A 56 13.38 -5.70 6.62
CA LEU A 56 13.08 -6.55 5.46
C LEU A 56 13.01 -5.73 4.18
N LEU A 57 12.37 -4.55 4.20
CA LEU A 57 12.31 -3.67 3.04
C LEU A 57 13.70 -3.16 2.61
N GLU A 58 14.56 -2.81 3.57
CA GLU A 58 15.98 -2.49 3.31
C GLU A 58 16.69 -3.65 2.62
N ALA A 59 16.48 -4.88 3.10
CA ALA A 59 17.10 -6.08 2.55
C ALA A 59 16.61 -6.44 1.14
N MET A 60 15.39 -6.03 0.77
CA MET A 60 14.94 -6.12 -0.63
C MET A 60 15.73 -5.18 -1.56
N GLY A 61 16.52 -4.24 -1.04
CA GLY A 61 17.21 -3.21 -1.81
C GLY A 61 16.49 -1.86 -1.78
N GLY A 62 15.49 -1.68 -0.91
CA GLY A 62 14.85 -0.39 -0.69
C GLY A 62 15.79 0.55 0.05
N ALA A 63 16.42 1.49 -0.67
CA ALA A 63 17.18 2.57 -0.06
C ALA A 63 16.33 3.84 0.03
N GLY A 64 16.45 4.58 1.14
CA GLY A 64 15.88 5.93 1.25
C GLY A 64 14.34 6.02 1.28
N PHE A 65 13.65 4.95 1.72
CA PHE A 65 12.20 5.03 1.93
C PHE A 65 11.86 5.90 3.16
N GLU A 66 10.75 6.61 3.07
CA GLU A 66 10.26 7.46 4.15
C GLU A 66 9.29 6.65 5.03
N THR A 67 9.39 6.76 6.35
CA THR A 67 8.41 6.14 7.25
C THR A 67 7.36 7.16 7.66
N ARG A 68 6.09 6.85 7.42
CA ARG A 68 4.95 7.66 7.89
C ARG A 68 3.91 6.77 8.51
N VAL A 69 3.34 7.21 9.63
CA VAL A 69 2.41 6.40 10.41
C VAL A 69 1.19 7.24 10.75
N ALA A 70 0.01 6.67 10.52
CA ALA A 70 -1.24 7.23 10.99
C ALA A 70 -1.54 6.72 12.40
N ASP A 71 -2.29 7.53 13.14
CA ASP A 71 -2.86 7.10 14.41
C ASP A 71 -4.21 6.46 14.11
N VAL A 72 -4.28 5.14 14.23
CA VAL A 72 -5.45 4.32 13.90
C VAL A 72 -5.74 3.44 15.10
N ASP A 73 -6.98 3.49 15.58
CA ASP A 73 -7.48 2.59 16.61
C ASP A 73 -7.72 1.20 16.00
N GLU A 74 -6.70 0.34 16.05
CA GLU A 74 -6.73 -1.00 15.46
C GLU A 74 -7.75 -1.92 16.16
N ASP A 75 -7.98 -1.71 17.46
CA ASP A 75 -8.88 -2.51 18.29
C ASP A 75 -10.35 -2.32 17.89
N ALA A 76 -10.70 -1.16 17.33
CA ALA A 76 -12.03 -0.86 16.81
C ALA A 76 -12.32 -1.47 15.42
N ILE A 77 -11.33 -2.11 14.77
CA ILE A 77 -11.43 -2.52 13.35
C ILE A 77 -11.50 -4.03 13.20
N GLY A 78 -12.64 -4.55 12.75
CA GLY A 78 -12.79 -5.94 12.34
C GLY A 78 -13.05 -6.93 13.48
N ASP A 79 -13.46 -8.14 13.10
CA ASP A 79 -13.86 -9.20 14.02
C ASP A 79 -12.71 -10.17 14.29
N ARG A 80 -12.29 -10.27 15.57
CA ARG A 80 -11.23 -11.20 16.02
C ARG A 80 -11.70 -12.66 16.09
N ALA A 81 -13.02 -12.90 16.09
CA ALA A 81 -13.59 -14.24 16.03
C ALA A 81 -13.84 -14.73 14.59
N GLY A 82 -13.72 -13.83 13.60
CA GLY A 82 -13.93 -14.10 12.19
C GLY A 82 -12.69 -14.66 11.47
N ASP A 83 -12.69 -14.53 10.14
CA ASP A 83 -11.55 -14.90 9.29
C ASP A 83 -10.35 -13.95 9.56
N PRO A 84 -9.19 -14.47 10.02
CA PRO A 84 -8.02 -13.65 10.32
C PRO A 84 -7.51 -12.87 9.11
N GLY A 85 -7.63 -13.42 7.89
CA GLY A 85 -7.26 -12.73 6.66
C GLY A 85 -8.09 -11.47 6.43
N THR A 86 -9.38 -11.52 6.77
CA THR A 86 -10.29 -10.38 6.68
C THR A 86 -9.96 -9.31 7.71
N LEU A 87 -9.59 -9.70 8.93
CA LEU A 87 -9.12 -8.79 9.99
C LEU A 87 -7.88 -8.00 9.54
N VAL A 88 -6.81 -8.70 9.13
CA VAL A 88 -5.56 -8.02 8.74
C VAL A 88 -5.71 -7.15 7.49
N ARG A 89 -6.60 -7.52 6.55
CA ARG A 89 -6.94 -6.67 5.40
C ARG A 89 -7.62 -5.38 5.84
N ALA A 90 -8.56 -5.46 6.77
CA ALA A 90 -9.27 -4.29 7.28
C ALA A 90 -8.32 -3.33 8.00
N ILE A 91 -7.48 -3.84 8.90
CA ILE A 91 -6.52 -3.02 9.67
C ILE A 91 -5.47 -2.40 8.74
N ALA A 92 -4.86 -3.19 7.84
CA ALA A 92 -3.88 -2.66 6.88
C ALA A 92 -4.52 -1.62 5.94
N GLY A 93 -5.77 -1.84 5.53
CA GLY A 93 -6.56 -0.92 4.71
C GLY A 93 -6.79 0.41 5.42
N ALA A 94 -7.24 0.38 6.67
CA ALA A 94 -7.47 1.59 7.47
C ALA A 94 -6.17 2.40 7.69
N LYS A 95 -5.05 1.73 7.95
CA LYS A 95 -3.72 2.38 8.02
C LYS A 95 -3.36 3.08 6.71
N CYS A 96 -3.61 2.41 5.58
CA CYS A 96 -3.37 2.96 4.26
C CYS A 96 -4.29 4.16 3.98
N ASP A 97 -5.59 4.04 4.24
CA ASP A 97 -6.58 5.10 4.02
C ASP A 97 -6.28 6.34 4.86
N ALA A 98 -5.96 6.17 6.15
CA ALA A 98 -5.61 7.28 7.04
C ALA A 98 -4.33 8.03 6.59
N LEU A 99 -3.35 7.31 6.02
CA LEU A 99 -2.16 7.93 5.43
C LEU A 99 -2.46 8.64 4.12
N LEU A 100 -3.33 8.08 3.27
CA LEU A 100 -3.77 8.72 2.03
C LEU A 100 -4.51 10.02 2.32
N GLU A 101 -5.38 10.04 3.34
CA GLU A 101 -6.07 11.26 3.78
C GLU A 101 -5.11 12.39 4.18
N ARG A 102 -4.01 12.06 4.87
CA ARG A 102 -2.96 13.02 5.24
C ARG A 102 -2.05 13.39 4.07
N HIS A 103 -1.79 12.45 3.17
CA HIS A 103 -0.93 12.60 2.01
C HIS A 103 -1.45 13.69 1.04
N PHE A 104 -2.78 13.82 0.87
CA PHE A 104 -3.36 14.91 0.09
C PHE A 104 -3.11 16.32 0.67
N ALA A 105 -2.44 16.45 1.82
CA ALA A 105 -2.02 17.72 2.40
C ALA A 105 -0.51 18.02 2.23
N THR A 106 0.29 17.13 1.61
CA THR A 106 1.75 17.29 1.47
C THR A 106 2.17 17.32 -0.01
N GLU A 107 2.90 18.36 -0.42
CA GLU A 107 3.45 18.42 -1.78
C GLU A 107 4.60 17.43 -1.98
N GLY A 108 4.60 16.71 -3.10
CA GLY A 108 5.79 16.02 -3.63
C GLY A 108 5.75 14.49 -3.57
N ASP A 109 4.66 13.92 -3.07
CA ASP A 109 4.49 12.48 -2.94
C ASP A 109 3.74 11.81 -4.10
N ASP A 110 3.32 12.58 -5.10
CA ASP A 110 2.53 12.08 -6.24
C ASP A 110 3.22 10.92 -6.98
N ASP A 111 4.54 10.82 -6.91
CA ASP A 111 5.32 9.78 -7.57
C ASP A 111 5.61 8.56 -6.67
N ALA A 112 5.16 8.55 -5.42
CA ALA A 112 5.48 7.52 -4.46
C ALA A 112 4.51 6.33 -4.49
N VAL A 113 4.93 5.22 -3.88
CA VAL A 113 4.10 4.06 -3.56
C VAL A 113 4.03 3.95 -2.05
N LEU A 114 2.81 3.97 -1.52
CA LEU A 114 2.56 3.73 -0.10
C LEU A 114 2.48 2.21 0.15
N VAL A 115 3.31 1.70 1.06
CA VAL A 115 3.33 0.31 1.48
C VAL A 115 2.81 0.22 2.91
N CYS A 116 1.67 -0.44 3.11
CA CYS A 116 1.07 -0.70 4.41
C CYS A 116 0.96 -2.20 4.66
N GLY A 117 0.84 -2.58 5.93
CA GLY A 117 0.64 -3.98 6.27
C GLY A 117 0.22 -4.16 7.71
N ASP A 118 -0.31 -5.35 7.96
CA ASP A 118 -0.75 -5.78 9.28
C ASP A 118 -0.48 -7.28 9.46
N GLN A 119 -0.38 -7.75 10.70
CA GLN A 119 -0.14 -9.16 10.98
C GLN A 119 -0.63 -9.54 12.37
N VAL A 120 -1.29 -10.70 12.44
CA VAL A 120 -1.69 -11.36 13.68
C VAL A 120 -1.13 -12.78 13.75
N VAL A 121 -1.13 -13.37 14.95
CA VAL A 121 -0.89 -14.80 15.14
C VAL A 121 -2.23 -15.50 15.30
N THR A 122 -2.31 -16.74 14.82
CA THR A 122 -3.45 -17.63 15.00
C THR A 122 -2.99 -18.92 15.68
N PHE A 123 -3.77 -19.37 16.65
CA PHE A 123 -3.52 -20.61 17.38
C PHE A 123 -4.86 -21.24 17.77
N GLU A 124 -5.04 -22.52 17.45
CA GLU A 124 -6.29 -23.25 17.72
C GLU A 124 -7.55 -22.51 17.26
N GLY A 125 -7.49 -21.89 16.08
CA GLY A 125 -8.62 -21.15 15.50
C GLY A 125 -8.89 -19.78 16.12
N ARG A 126 -8.02 -19.29 17.02
CA ARG A 126 -8.17 -17.98 17.67
C ARG A 126 -7.07 -17.03 17.24
N VAL A 127 -7.44 -15.78 16.99
CA VAL A 127 -6.50 -14.68 16.79
C VAL A 127 -5.83 -14.32 18.13
N ARG A 128 -4.52 -14.09 18.07
CA ARG A 128 -3.68 -13.58 19.16
C ARG A 128 -2.90 -12.37 18.65
N GLU A 129 -3.28 -11.21 19.14
CA GLU A 129 -2.59 -9.94 18.88
C GLU A 129 -1.41 -9.80 19.87
N LYS A 130 -0.96 -8.56 20.11
CA LYS A 130 0.04 -8.31 21.15
C LYS A 130 -0.58 -8.57 22.53
N PRO A 131 0.11 -9.25 23.44
CA PRO A 131 -0.42 -9.51 24.77
C PRO A 131 -0.53 -8.20 25.57
N ALA A 132 -1.56 -8.08 26.39
CA ALA A 132 -1.79 -6.92 27.24
C ALA A 132 -0.76 -6.82 28.38
N ASP A 133 -0.25 -7.97 28.84
CA ASP A 133 0.69 -8.08 29.94
C ASP A 133 1.58 -9.34 29.83
N LEU A 134 2.57 -9.44 30.72
CA LEU A 134 3.51 -10.57 30.75
C LEU A 134 2.84 -11.90 31.12
N ASP A 135 1.72 -11.87 31.86
CA ASP A 135 1.00 -13.09 32.23
C ASP A 135 0.27 -13.67 31.01
N GLU A 136 -0.30 -12.81 30.17
CA GLU A 136 -0.87 -13.18 28.89
C GLU A 136 0.20 -13.69 27.92
N ALA A 137 1.33 -12.98 27.83
CA ALA A 137 2.48 -13.44 27.05
C ALA A 137 2.91 -14.85 27.48
N ARG A 138 3.00 -15.09 28.79
CA ARG A 138 3.33 -16.40 29.36
C ARG A 138 2.29 -17.47 28.99
N ARG A 139 0.99 -17.17 29.09
CA ARG A 139 -0.09 -18.09 28.69
C ARG A 139 0.00 -18.44 27.21
N PHE A 140 0.18 -17.44 26.35
CA PHE A 140 0.33 -17.65 24.91
C PHE A 140 1.56 -18.51 24.62
N ALA A 141 2.74 -18.09 25.08
CA ALA A 141 4.00 -18.76 24.84
C ALA A 141 3.98 -20.22 25.30
N ARG A 142 3.50 -20.52 26.52
CA ARG A 142 3.43 -21.89 27.04
C ARG A 142 2.51 -22.78 26.21
N SER A 143 1.40 -22.25 25.70
CA SER A 143 0.46 -23.03 24.89
C SER A 143 1.02 -23.48 23.54
N TYR A 144 2.10 -22.89 23.05
CA TYR A 144 2.74 -23.31 21.80
C TYR A 144 3.61 -24.58 21.96
N SER A 145 3.94 -24.99 23.19
CA SER A 145 4.74 -26.20 23.45
C SER A 145 4.14 -27.42 22.75
N GLY A 146 4.95 -28.12 21.97
CA GLY A 146 4.52 -29.33 21.24
C GLY A 146 3.50 -29.08 20.13
N SER A 147 3.20 -27.82 19.79
CA SER A 147 2.13 -27.45 18.85
C SER A 147 2.65 -26.56 17.71
N SER A 148 1.74 -25.96 16.94
CA SER A 148 2.06 -24.99 15.90
C SER A 148 1.17 -23.76 15.98
N CYS A 149 1.75 -22.60 15.66
CA CYS A 149 1.01 -21.37 15.45
C CYS A 149 1.29 -20.82 14.05
N SER A 150 0.38 -19.99 13.54
CA SER A 150 0.50 -19.42 12.21
C SER A 150 0.40 -17.90 12.26
N THR A 151 1.29 -17.19 11.59
CA THR A 151 1.10 -15.77 11.29
C THR A 151 0.15 -15.65 10.10
N VAL A 152 -0.78 -14.71 10.17
CA VAL A 152 -1.59 -14.26 9.03
C VAL A 152 -1.30 -12.78 8.87
N GLY A 153 -0.75 -12.41 7.71
CA GLY A 153 -0.31 -11.05 7.42
C GLY A 153 -0.92 -10.51 6.14
N CYS A 154 -0.99 -9.18 6.03
CA CYS A 154 -1.43 -8.47 4.83
C CYS A 154 -0.36 -7.49 4.35
N VAL A 155 -0.17 -7.42 3.02
CA VAL A 155 0.61 -6.39 2.35
C VAL A 155 -0.31 -5.61 1.42
N ILE A 156 -0.28 -4.29 1.54
CA ILE A 156 -0.97 -3.35 0.66
C ILE A 156 0.06 -2.44 0.01
N THR A 157 0.06 -2.36 -1.32
CA THR A 157 0.67 -1.26 -2.06
C THR A 157 -0.42 -0.33 -2.60
N HIS A 158 -0.19 0.97 -2.49
CA HIS A 158 -1.01 1.98 -3.12
C HIS A 158 -0.11 2.87 -3.97
N ASP A 159 -0.26 2.77 -5.29
CA ASP A 159 0.39 3.66 -6.24
C ASP A 159 -0.33 5.01 -6.21
N ILE A 160 0.27 5.99 -5.54
CA ILE A 160 -0.31 7.33 -5.38
C ILE A 160 -0.59 7.96 -6.75
N LEU A 161 0.33 7.76 -7.69
CA LEU A 161 0.25 8.36 -9.02
C LEU A 161 -1.04 7.94 -9.74
N HIS A 162 -1.34 6.65 -9.74
CA HIS A 162 -2.49 6.10 -10.46
C HIS A 162 -3.71 5.84 -9.55
N GLY A 163 -3.60 6.07 -8.25
CA GLY A 163 -4.60 5.70 -7.26
C GLY A 163 -4.91 4.20 -7.21
N THR A 164 -4.01 3.34 -7.71
CA THR A 164 -4.25 1.89 -7.78
C THR A 164 -3.80 1.22 -6.50
N ARG A 165 -4.59 0.25 -6.02
CA ARG A 165 -4.31 -0.53 -4.82
C ARG A 165 -4.13 -2.01 -5.16
N ARG A 166 -3.12 -2.64 -4.56
CA ARG A 166 -2.97 -4.11 -4.48
C ARG A 166 -3.05 -4.54 -3.03
N VAL A 167 -3.67 -5.69 -2.77
CA VAL A 167 -3.90 -6.24 -1.44
C VAL A 167 -3.73 -7.74 -1.52
N ASP A 168 -2.82 -8.28 -0.71
CA ASP A 168 -2.61 -9.73 -0.61
C ASP A 168 -2.47 -10.14 0.86
N VAL A 169 -2.95 -11.34 1.16
CA VAL A 169 -2.81 -11.99 2.47
C VAL A 169 -1.90 -13.20 2.32
N HIS A 170 -1.01 -13.37 3.29
CA HIS A 170 -0.07 -14.47 3.37
C HIS A 170 -0.13 -15.13 4.75
N GLU A 171 0.19 -16.42 4.79
CA GLU A 171 0.25 -17.22 6.01
C GLU A 171 1.60 -17.92 6.10
N ALA A 172 2.18 -17.95 7.30
CA ALA A 172 3.34 -18.79 7.60
C ALA A 172 3.13 -19.49 8.94
N THR A 173 3.59 -20.73 9.07
CA THR A 173 3.38 -21.58 10.24
C THR A 173 4.71 -21.98 10.84
N VAL A 174 4.84 -21.83 12.16
CA VAL A 174 5.97 -22.35 12.93
C VAL A 174 5.47 -23.53 13.76
N ALA A 175 6.21 -24.63 13.69
CA ALA A 175 5.97 -25.79 14.51
C ALA A 175 7.06 -25.92 15.58
N PHE A 176 6.63 -26.23 16.79
CA PHE A 176 7.49 -26.35 17.96
C PHE A 176 7.50 -27.79 18.51
N GLY A 177 8.61 -28.15 19.15
CA GLY A 177 8.68 -29.31 20.03
C GLY A 177 8.23 -28.94 21.44
N GLU A 178 8.36 -29.89 22.36
CA GLU A 178 8.16 -29.60 23.77
C GLU A 178 9.16 -28.57 24.29
N PHE A 179 8.65 -27.62 25.08
CA PHE A 179 9.42 -26.62 25.78
C PHE A 179 9.80 -27.13 27.18
N PRO A 180 11.03 -26.87 27.64
CA PRO A 180 11.38 -27.01 29.04
C PRO A 180 10.43 -26.16 29.91
N PRO A 181 10.08 -26.61 31.13
CA PRO A 181 9.15 -25.87 32.00
C PRO A 181 9.56 -24.42 32.28
N THR A 182 10.86 -24.13 32.28
CA THR A 182 11.41 -22.80 32.57
C THR A 182 11.54 -21.91 31.35
N LEU A 183 11.51 -22.47 30.12
CA LEU A 183 11.90 -21.75 28.89
C LEU A 183 11.19 -20.40 28.75
N VAL A 184 9.87 -20.40 28.91
CA VAL A 184 9.05 -19.18 28.75
C VAL A 184 9.37 -18.17 29.83
N ASP A 185 9.58 -18.62 31.08
CA ASP A 185 9.91 -17.71 32.18
C ASP A 185 11.32 -17.15 32.02
N ASP A 186 12.27 -17.94 31.52
CA ASP A 186 13.64 -17.53 31.22
C ASP A 186 13.66 -16.47 30.10
N ILE A 187 12.82 -16.61 29.06
CA ILE A 187 12.67 -15.59 27.99
C ILE A 187 12.04 -14.32 28.54
N LEU A 188 10.97 -14.42 29.33
CA LEU A 188 10.29 -13.24 29.87
C LEU A 188 11.12 -12.49 30.93
N ALA A 189 12.04 -13.18 31.60
CA ALA A 189 12.97 -12.60 32.56
C ALA A 189 14.25 -12.03 31.91
N SER A 190 14.49 -12.28 30.63
CA SER A 190 15.62 -11.71 29.90
C SER A 190 15.37 -10.24 29.52
N ASP A 191 16.39 -9.58 28.98
CA ASP A 191 16.29 -8.21 28.45
C ASP A 191 15.26 -8.11 27.29
N ASP A 192 14.90 -9.23 26.66
CA ASP A 192 13.91 -9.30 25.58
C ASP A 192 12.47 -9.45 26.10
N GLY A 193 12.26 -9.67 27.40
CA GLY A 193 10.93 -9.81 28.01
C GLY A 193 9.96 -8.66 27.65
N PRO A 194 10.37 -7.38 27.76
CA PRO A 194 9.55 -6.24 27.32
C PRO A 194 9.26 -6.22 25.82
N VAL A 195 10.16 -6.76 24.99
CA VAL A 195 9.99 -6.86 23.53
C VAL A 195 8.90 -7.87 23.17
N VAL A 196 8.74 -8.94 23.96
CA VAL A 196 7.68 -9.94 23.77
C VAL A 196 6.28 -9.32 23.78
N LEU A 197 6.06 -8.25 24.56
CA LEU A 197 4.79 -7.51 24.58
C LEU A 197 4.51 -6.76 23.26
N GLN A 198 5.53 -6.56 22.43
CA GLN A 198 5.41 -5.96 21.11
C GLN A 198 5.26 -7.01 19.98
N CYS A 199 5.34 -8.29 20.31
CA CYS A 199 5.19 -9.40 19.37
C CYS A 199 3.74 -9.89 19.35
N ALA A 200 3.14 -9.94 18.16
CA ALA A 200 1.86 -10.63 18.00
C ALA A 200 1.99 -12.09 18.43
N GLY A 201 1.03 -12.60 19.21
CA GLY A 201 1.09 -13.93 19.77
C GLY A 201 2.01 -14.08 20.99
N GLY A 202 2.64 -13.00 21.47
CA GLY A 202 3.39 -13.00 22.73
C GLY A 202 4.60 -13.93 22.74
N LEU A 203 5.27 -14.09 21.60
CA LEU A 203 6.45 -14.93 21.47
C LEU A 203 7.44 -14.32 20.47
N MET A 204 8.68 -14.12 20.89
CA MET A 204 9.80 -13.75 20.03
C MET A 204 10.40 -15.03 19.45
N VAL A 205 9.97 -15.42 18.25
CA VAL A 205 10.35 -16.69 17.61
C VAL A 205 11.85 -16.80 17.34
N GLU A 206 12.51 -15.66 17.17
CA GLU A 206 13.94 -15.50 16.95
C GLU A 206 14.79 -15.59 18.22
N HIS A 207 14.18 -15.66 19.39
CA HIS A 207 14.91 -15.67 20.65
C HIS A 207 15.84 -16.91 20.73
N PRO A 208 17.13 -16.75 21.10
CA PRO A 208 18.10 -17.85 21.10
C PRO A 208 17.68 -19.06 21.93
N LEU A 209 17.00 -18.85 23.07
CA LEU A 209 16.48 -19.94 23.89
C LEU A 209 15.37 -20.75 23.20
N LEU A 210 14.61 -20.14 22.29
CA LEU A 210 13.49 -20.78 21.61
C LEU A 210 13.89 -21.51 20.33
N GLN A 211 14.91 -21.02 19.62
CA GLN A 211 15.39 -21.62 18.36
C GLN A 211 15.62 -23.15 18.41
N PRO A 212 16.23 -23.73 19.48
CA PRO A 212 16.40 -25.18 19.59
C PRO A 212 15.10 -25.98 19.59
N HIS A 213 13.96 -25.34 19.90
CA HIS A 213 12.65 -25.96 19.98
C HIS A 213 11.82 -25.80 18.71
N VAL A 214 12.30 -25.06 17.70
CA VAL A 214 11.67 -25.00 16.38
C VAL A 214 11.86 -26.33 15.67
N ARG A 215 10.79 -26.90 15.11
CA ARG A 215 10.83 -28.19 14.38
C ARG A 215 10.63 -28.04 12.89
N GLY A 216 10.06 -26.92 12.46
CA GLY A 216 9.87 -26.63 11.05
C GLY A 216 9.10 -25.33 10.85
N VAL A 217 9.29 -24.79 9.65
CA VAL A 217 8.58 -23.62 9.15
C VAL A 217 7.92 -23.99 7.83
N GLU A 218 6.66 -23.62 7.67
CA GLU A 218 5.96 -23.61 6.39
C GLU A 218 5.62 -22.17 6.01
N GLY A 219 5.96 -21.76 4.79
CA GLY A 219 5.90 -20.35 4.40
C GLY A 219 7.27 -19.68 4.51
N GLY A 220 7.29 -18.35 4.44
CA GLY A 220 8.53 -17.57 4.48
C GLY A 220 8.91 -17.14 5.90
N VAL A 221 10.20 -17.20 6.24
CA VAL A 221 10.72 -16.64 7.50
C VAL A 221 10.46 -15.13 7.57
N ASP A 222 10.58 -14.43 6.44
CA ASP A 222 10.21 -13.02 6.29
C ASP A 222 8.74 -12.73 6.65
N SER A 223 7.85 -13.66 6.25
CA SER A 223 6.42 -13.63 6.51
C SER A 223 6.09 -13.90 7.98
N ILE A 224 6.93 -14.66 8.69
CA ILE A 224 6.85 -14.78 10.15
C ILE A 224 7.30 -13.47 10.79
N MET A 225 8.40 -12.89 10.30
CA MET A 225 9.01 -11.67 10.81
C MET A 225 8.22 -10.38 10.53
N GLY A 226 7.09 -10.45 9.81
CA GLY A 226 6.17 -9.33 9.66
C GLY A 226 5.91 -8.85 8.22
N LEU A 227 6.65 -9.32 7.22
CA LEU A 227 6.52 -8.88 5.84
C LEU A 227 6.90 -9.99 4.86
N SER A 228 5.93 -10.49 4.09
CA SER A 228 6.23 -11.32 2.92
C SER A 228 6.87 -10.49 1.82
N THR A 229 8.19 -10.57 1.69
CA THR A 229 8.98 -9.85 0.68
C THR A 229 8.67 -10.35 -0.72
N THR A 230 8.35 -11.65 -0.88
CA THR A 230 7.92 -12.22 -2.16
C THR A 230 6.59 -11.62 -2.63
N THR A 231 5.63 -11.46 -1.71
CA THR A 231 4.33 -10.83 -1.99
C THR A 231 4.52 -9.36 -2.35
N LEU A 232 5.29 -8.62 -1.55
CA LEU A 232 5.56 -7.21 -1.82
C LEU A 232 6.28 -7.01 -3.17
N ALA A 233 7.30 -7.83 -3.48
CA ALA A 233 8.00 -7.75 -4.75
C ALA A 233 7.08 -7.99 -5.95
N ALA A 234 6.09 -8.90 -5.83
CA ALA A 234 5.08 -9.12 -6.86
C ALA A 234 4.19 -7.88 -7.05
N GLN A 235 3.65 -7.34 -5.96
CA GLN A 235 2.83 -6.12 -6.02
C GLN A 235 3.60 -4.91 -6.59
N LEU A 236 4.90 -4.79 -6.29
CA LEU A 236 5.74 -3.73 -6.83
C LEU A 236 6.04 -3.92 -8.32
N ARG A 237 6.19 -5.18 -8.81
CA ARG A 237 6.32 -5.43 -10.25
C ARG A 237 5.09 -4.96 -11.01
N ASP A 238 3.89 -5.26 -10.51
CA ASP A 238 2.64 -4.78 -11.10
C ASP A 238 2.63 -3.25 -11.21
N VAL A 239 3.09 -2.54 -10.17
CA VAL A 239 3.17 -1.07 -10.17
C VAL A 239 4.17 -0.57 -11.21
N VAL A 240 5.37 -1.17 -11.28
CA VAL A 240 6.40 -0.80 -12.26
C VAL A 240 5.91 -1.03 -13.68
N GLU A 241 5.31 -2.18 -13.97
CA GLU A 241 4.77 -2.53 -15.27
C GLU A 241 3.61 -1.60 -15.67
N ALA A 242 2.69 -1.31 -14.74
CA ALA A 242 1.62 -0.35 -14.96
C ALA A 242 2.16 1.05 -15.25
N ARG A 243 3.15 1.53 -14.49
CA ARG A 243 3.80 2.83 -14.73
C ARG A 243 4.57 2.89 -16.03
N ARG A 244 5.23 1.79 -16.44
CA ARG A 244 5.92 1.70 -17.74
C ARG A 244 4.92 1.76 -18.89
N ALA A 245 3.89 0.91 -18.86
CA ALA A 245 2.83 0.92 -19.88
C ALA A 245 2.12 2.28 -19.95
N PHE A 246 1.92 2.91 -18.79
CA PHE A 246 1.38 4.26 -18.71
C PHE A 246 2.27 5.29 -19.39
N ALA A 247 3.58 5.30 -19.09
CA ALA A 247 4.52 6.24 -19.70
C ALA A 247 4.67 6.02 -21.22
N GLU A 248 4.66 4.76 -21.68
CA GLU A 248 4.67 4.42 -23.10
C GLU A 248 3.42 4.94 -23.82
N ARG A 249 2.25 4.85 -23.16
CA ARG A 249 0.99 5.37 -23.69
C ARG A 249 0.90 6.89 -23.63
N TYR A 250 1.51 7.53 -22.63
CA TYR A 250 1.39 8.98 -22.36
C TYR A 250 2.75 9.67 -22.18
N PRO A 251 3.65 9.66 -23.20
CA PRO A 251 5.02 10.17 -23.09
C PRO A 251 5.10 11.68 -22.76
N LEU A 252 4.00 12.42 -23.01
CA LEU A 252 3.89 13.85 -22.76
C LEU A 252 3.63 14.22 -21.28
N VAL A 253 3.12 13.29 -20.47
CA VAL A 253 2.74 13.55 -19.06
C VAL A 253 3.92 13.30 -18.11
N TYR A 254 4.80 12.35 -18.46
CA TYR A 254 6.00 11.96 -17.70
C TYR A 254 7.26 11.94 -18.57
N PRO A 255 7.97 13.08 -18.73
CA PRO A 255 9.10 13.20 -19.65
C PRO A 255 10.37 12.42 -19.27
N ARG A 256 10.37 11.62 -18.18
CA ARG A 256 11.52 10.78 -17.81
C ARG A 256 11.67 9.49 -18.64
N LEU A 257 10.76 9.20 -19.59
CA LEU A 257 10.70 7.87 -20.26
C LEU A 257 10.61 7.84 -21.80
N GLY A 258 10.81 8.95 -22.53
CA GLY A 258 10.99 8.88 -24.00
C GLY A 258 10.47 10.10 -24.79
N PRO A 259 10.78 10.19 -26.10
CA PRO A 259 10.47 11.35 -26.93
C PRO A 259 8.99 11.48 -27.32
N VAL A 260 8.62 12.73 -27.60
CA VAL A 260 7.28 13.29 -27.83
C VAL A 260 6.66 12.85 -29.16
N LEU A 261 5.46 12.25 -29.15
CA LEU A 261 4.64 12.03 -30.35
C LEU A 261 3.14 12.27 -30.07
N GLY A 262 2.58 13.37 -30.59
CA GLY A 262 1.13 13.61 -30.66
C GLY A 262 0.71 15.09 -30.69
N ARG A 263 -0.18 15.47 -31.61
CA ARG A 263 -0.87 16.77 -31.62
C ARG A 263 -2.12 16.68 -30.73
N PRO A 264 -2.32 17.56 -29.72
CA PRO A 264 -3.50 17.58 -28.86
C PRO A 264 -4.82 17.76 -29.62
N ALA A 265 -5.90 17.15 -29.13
CA ALA A 265 -7.26 17.32 -29.63
C ALA A 265 -7.97 18.59 -29.11
N VAL A 266 -7.22 19.50 -28.49
CA VAL A 266 -7.66 20.72 -27.80
C VAL A 266 -8.18 21.81 -28.76
N ALA A 267 -7.86 21.67 -30.06
CA ALA A 267 -8.05 22.70 -31.07
C ALA A 267 -9.50 23.24 -31.09
N ARG A 268 -9.66 24.46 -30.57
CA ARG A 268 -10.85 25.38 -30.64
C ARG A 268 -11.81 25.45 -29.44
N GLY A 269 -11.60 24.73 -28.34
CA GLY A 269 -12.44 24.85 -27.13
C GLY A 269 -12.01 25.95 -26.15
N ARG A 270 -12.89 26.34 -25.22
CA ARG A 270 -12.60 27.13 -24.00
C ARG A 270 -12.43 26.18 -22.82
N TRP A 271 -11.24 26.17 -22.24
CA TRP A 271 -10.83 25.14 -21.27
C TRP A 271 -10.54 25.72 -19.89
N ALA A 272 -10.56 24.85 -18.89
CA ALA A 272 -9.83 25.08 -17.65
C ALA A 272 -9.01 23.83 -17.31
N VAL A 273 -7.82 24.02 -16.74
CA VAL A 273 -7.01 22.96 -16.14
C VAL A 273 -7.04 23.16 -14.64
N VAL A 274 -7.56 22.17 -13.92
CA VAL A 274 -7.68 22.18 -12.46
C VAL A 274 -6.60 21.30 -11.88
N GLY A 275 -5.69 21.86 -11.10
CA GLY A 275 -4.57 21.14 -10.50
C GLY A 275 -3.55 22.09 -9.93
N ASP A 276 -2.39 21.58 -9.50
CA ASP A 276 -1.29 22.43 -9.03
C ASP A 276 -0.58 23.12 -10.20
N VAL A 277 -1.29 24.04 -10.87
CA VAL A 277 -0.89 24.66 -12.15
C VAL A 277 0.21 25.71 -11.99
N PHE A 278 0.39 26.24 -10.78
CA PHE A 278 1.42 27.25 -10.47
C PHE A 278 2.75 26.61 -10.08
N ASN A 279 2.76 25.30 -9.85
CA ASN A 279 3.96 24.53 -9.58
C ASN A 279 4.51 23.90 -10.87
N ALA A 280 5.59 24.48 -11.41
CA ALA A 280 6.20 24.05 -12.67
C ALA A 280 6.70 22.58 -12.66
N ALA A 281 6.89 21.98 -11.48
CA ALA A 281 7.27 20.57 -11.35
C ALA A 281 6.09 19.60 -11.57
N LYS A 282 4.85 20.08 -11.47
CA LYS A 282 3.65 19.23 -11.47
C LYS A 282 3.10 19.01 -12.89
N PRO A 283 2.46 17.86 -13.15
CA PRO A 283 1.82 17.59 -14.44
C PRO A 283 0.82 18.68 -14.86
N ALA A 284 0.02 19.20 -13.91
CA ALA A 284 -1.00 20.22 -14.16
C ALA A 284 -0.44 21.48 -14.84
N SER A 285 0.74 21.96 -14.42
CA SER A 285 1.38 23.15 -15.02
C SER A 285 1.77 22.92 -16.48
N ARG A 286 2.29 21.73 -16.80
CA ARG A 286 2.64 21.34 -18.19
C ARG A 286 1.40 21.16 -19.07
N VAL A 287 0.35 20.54 -18.52
CA VAL A 287 -0.93 20.40 -19.23
C VAL A 287 -1.52 21.77 -19.51
N LEU A 288 -1.56 22.68 -18.52
CA LEU A 288 -2.02 24.06 -18.72
C LEU A 288 -1.25 24.77 -19.83
N ALA A 289 0.08 24.73 -19.81
CA ALA A 289 0.90 25.39 -20.83
C ALA A 289 0.59 24.84 -22.24
N ARG A 290 0.44 23.53 -22.37
CA ARG A 290 0.19 22.88 -23.67
C ARG A 290 -1.23 23.11 -24.18
N VAL A 291 -2.23 22.99 -23.32
CA VAL A 291 -3.64 23.29 -23.65
C VAL A 291 -3.78 24.77 -24.03
N SER A 292 -3.16 25.69 -23.28
CA SER A 292 -3.20 27.13 -23.57
C SER A 292 -2.59 27.51 -24.92
N ALA A 293 -1.63 26.72 -25.41
CA ALA A 293 -1.00 26.98 -26.71
C ALA A 293 -1.92 26.66 -27.91
N GLU A 294 -2.98 25.86 -27.71
CA GLU A 294 -3.82 25.34 -28.80
C GLU A 294 -5.33 25.61 -28.62
N ALA A 295 -5.77 25.86 -27.39
CA ALA A 295 -7.15 26.21 -27.05
C ALA A 295 -7.52 27.63 -27.53
N ALA A 296 -8.82 27.90 -27.67
CA ALA A 296 -9.31 29.27 -27.87
C ALA A 296 -9.11 30.13 -26.61
N SER A 297 -9.27 29.52 -25.44
CA SER A 297 -8.86 30.07 -24.14
C SER A 297 -8.63 28.92 -23.15
N CYS A 298 -7.77 29.15 -22.16
CA CYS A 298 -7.56 28.19 -21.08
C CYS A 298 -7.33 28.92 -19.75
N ALA A 299 -8.06 28.54 -18.71
CA ALA A 299 -7.85 29.03 -17.35
C ALA A 299 -7.07 28.02 -16.51
N GLY A 300 -6.06 28.48 -15.78
CA GLY A 300 -5.41 27.68 -14.74
C GLY A 300 -6.13 27.84 -13.41
N VAL A 301 -6.58 26.74 -12.82
CA VAL A 301 -7.29 26.71 -11.53
C VAL A 301 -6.48 25.84 -10.57
N SER A 302 -6.09 26.36 -9.40
CA SER A 302 -5.38 25.58 -8.37
C SER A 302 -6.13 25.58 -7.04
N PRO A 303 -6.74 24.44 -6.63
CA PRO A 303 -7.41 24.34 -5.33
C PRO A 303 -6.43 24.26 -4.15
N TYR A 304 -5.12 24.28 -4.41
CA TYR A 304 -4.07 24.15 -3.40
C TYR A 304 -3.51 25.49 -2.90
N VAL A 305 -3.79 26.59 -3.60
CA VAL A 305 -3.25 27.92 -3.27
C VAL A 305 -4.31 28.84 -2.67
N LYS A 306 -3.85 29.92 -2.01
CA LYS A 306 -4.74 30.96 -1.44
C LYS A 306 -5.02 32.10 -2.40
N ASP A 307 -4.05 32.44 -3.24
CA ASP A 307 -4.10 33.56 -4.18
C ASP A 307 -4.20 33.06 -5.62
N GLY A 308 -4.97 33.77 -6.45
CA GLY A 308 -5.25 33.37 -7.83
C GLY A 308 -6.61 32.67 -7.97
N LEU A 309 -6.76 31.89 -9.04
CA LEU A 309 -8.01 31.21 -9.35
C LEU A 309 -8.04 29.85 -8.66
N THR A 310 -8.82 29.73 -7.59
CA THR A 310 -8.80 28.54 -6.71
C THR A 310 -9.94 27.56 -6.96
N THR A 311 -10.99 27.99 -7.65
CA THR A 311 -12.12 27.15 -8.03
C THR A 311 -12.58 27.47 -9.45
N VAL A 312 -13.16 26.47 -10.12
CA VAL A 312 -13.74 26.67 -11.45
C VAL A 312 -14.96 27.61 -11.42
N ALA A 313 -15.62 27.76 -10.26
CA ALA A 313 -16.75 28.69 -10.09
C ALA A 313 -16.41 30.11 -10.59
N ASP A 314 -15.18 30.55 -10.29
CA ASP A 314 -14.71 31.91 -10.52
C ASP A 314 -14.06 32.12 -11.89
N VAL A 315 -13.95 31.07 -12.72
CA VAL A 315 -13.42 31.20 -14.08
C VAL A 315 -14.33 32.15 -14.86
N ARG A 316 -13.77 33.13 -15.58
CA ARG A 316 -14.58 34.07 -16.36
C ARG A 316 -15.05 33.42 -17.67
N GLY A 317 -16.32 33.63 -18.00
CA GLY A 317 -16.92 33.13 -19.23
C GLY A 317 -17.32 31.66 -19.19
N ALA A 318 -17.87 31.18 -20.30
CA ALA A 318 -18.29 29.80 -20.46
C ALA A 318 -17.09 28.88 -20.78
N LEU A 319 -17.20 27.64 -20.31
CA LEU A 319 -16.21 26.58 -20.52
C LEU A 319 -16.87 25.46 -21.32
N ASP A 320 -16.12 24.91 -22.28
CA ASP A 320 -16.57 23.79 -23.10
C ASP A 320 -16.15 22.45 -22.48
N ALA A 321 -14.96 22.40 -21.87
CA ALA A 321 -14.45 21.24 -21.15
C ALA A 321 -13.47 21.64 -20.04
N VAL A 322 -13.26 20.74 -19.08
CA VAL A 322 -12.28 20.92 -18.00
C VAL A 322 -11.38 19.70 -17.87
N ASP A 323 -10.08 19.94 -17.74
CA ASP A 323 -9.08 18.93 -17.45
C ASP A 323 -8.81 18.88 -15.95
N LEU A 324 -9.04 17.73 -15.32
CA LEU A 324 -8.81 17.50 -13.90
C LEU A 324 -7.47 16.81 -13.68
N CYS A 325 -6.52 17.56 -13.13
CA CYS A 325 -5.21 17.14 -12.63
C CYS A 325 -5.17 17.20 -11.09
N VAL A 326 -6.15 16.61 -10.41
CA VAL A 326 -6.30 16.64 -8.94
C VAL A 326 -6.63 15.25 -8.40
N SER A 327 -6.48 15.05 -7.08
CA SER A 327 -6.89 13.79 -6.45
C SER A 327 -8.38 13.49 -6.66
N PRO A 328 -8.83 12.22 -6.61
CA PRO A 328 -10.23 11.88 -6.84
C PRO A 328 -11.20 12.55 -5.85
N ARG A 329 -10.74 12.81 -4.62
CA ARG A 329 -11.54 13.51 -3.60
C ARG A 329 -11.78 14.98 -3.97
N ILE A 330 -10.73 15.69 -4.40
CA ILE A 330 -10.85 17.09 -4.83
C ILE A 330 -11.62 17.15 -6.15
N GLY A 331 -11.27 16.27 -7.11
CA GLY A 331 -11.95 16.16 -8.39
C GLY A 331 -13.46 15.94 -8.24
N ALA A 332 -13.89 15.10 -7.30
CA ALA A 332 -15.32 14.87 -7.07
C ALA A 332 -16.06 16.14 -6.61
N ARG A 333 -15.41 17.00 -5.81
CA ARG A 333 -15.97 18.30 -5.41
C ARG A 333 -16.03 19.26 -6.59
N GLU A 334 -14.97 19.29 -7.41
CA GLU A 334 -14.92 20.12 -8.61
C GLU A 334 -16.00 19.71 -9.62
N VAL A 335 -16.30 18.41 -9.77
CA VAL A 335 -17.40 17.93 -10.63
C VAL A 335 -18.75 18.53 -10.24
N ASP A 336 -19.05 18.66 -8.95
CA ASP A 336 -20.31 19.26 -8.51
C ASP A 336 -20.40 20.75 -8.94
N VAL A 337 -19.31 21.51 -8.73
CA VAL A 337 -19.17 22.93 -9.11
C VAL A 337 -19.24 23.11 -10.63
N LEU A 338 -18.56 22.24 -11.39
CA LEU A 338 -18.55 22.24 -12.85
C LEU A 338 -19.94 22.06 -13.43
N ALA A 339 -20.69 21.10 -12.88
CA ALA A 339 -22.05 20.82 -13.29
C ALA A 339 -22.99 22.00 -13.01
N ASP A 340 -22.83 22.70 -11.88
CA ASP A 340 -23.62 23.91 -11.56
C ASP A 340 -23.33 25.07 -12.52
N ARG A 341 -22.10 25.15 -13.07
CA ARG A 341 -21.75 26.08 -14.16
C ARG A 341 -22.24 25.63 -15.54
N GLY A 342 -22.86 24.46 -15.66
CA GLY A 342 -23.31 23.90 -16.93
C GLY A 342 -22.20 23.27 -17.78
N VAL A 343 -21.03 23.00 -17.21
CA VAL A 343 -19.96 22.24 -17.89
C VAL A 343 -20.37 20.77 -17.92
N ARG A 344 -20.42 20.19 -19.12
CA ARG A 344 -20.90 18.81 -19.32
C ARG A 344 -19.79 17.82 -19.61
N PHE A 345 -18.56 18.27 -19.78
CA PHE A 345 -17.46 17.43 -20.21
C PHE A 345 -16.20 17.68 -19.42
N ILE A 346 -15.57 16.59 -18.99
CA ILE A 346 -14.28 16.64 -18.31
C ILE A 346 -13.32 15.60 -18.89
N PHE A 347 -12.05 15.94 -18.88
CA PHE A 347 -10.96 14.97 -18.89
C PHE A 347 -10.55 14.69 -17.44
N ALA A 348 -10.64 13.44 -17.01
CA ALA A 348 -10.03 13.01 -15.77
C ALA A 348 -8.65 12.46 -16.09
N GLN A 349 -7.62 13.24 -15.74
CA GLN A 349 -6.25 12.81 -15.94
C GLN A 349 -5.97 11.57 -15.11
N PRO A 350 -4.97 10.76 -15.51
CA PRO A 350 -4.59 9.59 -14.73
C PRO A 350 -4.21 9.98 -13.30
N GLY A 351 -4.85 9.33 -12.33
CA GLY A 351 -4.77 9.71 -10.91
C GLY A 351 -5.94 10.56 -10.42
N ALA A 352 -6.60 11.32 -11.29
CA ALA A 352 -7.87 11.99 -11.02
C ALA A 352 -9.10 11.11 -11.32
N ASP A 353 -8.94 10.08 -12.15
CA ASP A 353 -10.03 9.23 -12.67
C ASP A 353 -10.54 8.16 -11.69
N GLY A 354 -10.35 8.37 -10.39
CA GLY A 354 -10.80 7.46 -9.33
C GLY A 354 -12.33 7.44 -9.15
N GLU A 355 -12.82 6.40 -8.45
CA GLU A 355 -14.25 6.11 -8.32
C GLU A 355 -15.08 7.27 -7.77
N ALA A 356 -14.50 8.09 -6.88
CA ALA A 356 -15.17 9.29 -6.36
C ALA A 356 -15.55 10.29 -7.48
N VAL A 357 -14.66 10.52 -8.45
CA VAL A 357 -14.91 11.39 -9.61
C VAL A 357 -15.92 10.75 -10.54
N LEU A 358 -15.75 9.45 -10.85
CA LEU A 358 -16.65 8.72 -11.74
C LEU A 358 -18.09 8.68 -11.18
N ALA A 359 -18.24 8.45 -9.87
CA ALA A 359 -19.53 8.48 -9.19
C ALA A 359 -20.15 9.89 -9.18
N ALA A 360 -19.35 10.94 -8.94
CA ALA A 360 -19.82 12.32 -9.04
C ALA A 360 -20.29 12.66 -10.46
N CYS A 361 -19.54 12.25 -11.49
CA CYS A 361 -19.90 12.48 -12.89
C CYS A 361 -21.23 11.82 -13.25
N ARG A 362 -21.43 10.55 -12.88
CA ARG A 362 -22.71 9.84 -13.09
C ARG A 362 -23.87 10.53 -12.38
N ARG A 363 -23.67 10.94 -11.11
CA ARG A 363 -24.69 11.64 -10.31
C ARG A 363 -25.10 12.98 -10.94
N ARG A 364 -24.15 13.70 -11.52
CA ARG A 364 -24.34 15.07 -12.05
C ARG A 364 -24.58 15.11 -13.57
N GLY A 365 -24.57 13.96 -14.24
CA GLY A 365 -24.73 13.86 -15.69
C GLY A 365 -23.58 14.50 -16.49
N VAL A 366 -22.38 14.52 -15.91
CA VAL A 366 -21.15 15.00 -16.56
C VAL A 366 -20.50 13.83 -17.30
N VAL A 367 -20.13 14.05 -18.56
CA VAL A 367 -19.39 13.09 -19.37
C VAL A 367 -17.92 13.18 -19.00
N VAL A 368 -17.35 12.06 -18.57
CA VAL A 368 -15.93 11.96 -18.19
C VAL A 368 -15.18 11.11 -19.21
N GLN A 369 -14.14 11.69 -19.78
CA GLN A 369 -13.13 10.95 -20.53
C GLN A 369 -11.95 10.67 -19.61
N ARG A 370 -11.64 9.38 -19.41
CA ARG A 370 -10.50 8.94 -18.62
C ARG A 370 -9.27 8.91 -19.52
N GLY A 371 -8.22 9.64 -19.15
CA GLY A 371 -7.01 9.73 -19.96
C GLY A 371 -6.41 11.13 -19.97
N CYS A 372 -5.41 11.34 -20.81
CA CYS A 372 -4.71 12.61 -20.91
C CYS A 372 -5.22 13.45 -22.07
N VAL A 373 -5.66 14.68 -21.78
CA VAL A 373 -6.12 15.68 -22.79
C VAL A 373 -5.09 15.98 -23.89
N LEU A 374 -3.81 15.69 -23.65
CA LEU A 374 -2.73 15.91 -24.63
C LEU A 374 -2.57 14.77 -25.63
N VAL A 375 -3.18 13.62 -25.37
CA VAL A 375 -2.98 12.38 -26.12
C VAL A 375 -4.30 11.83 -26.65
N ASP A 376 -5.35 11.87 -25.83
CA ASP A 376 -6.64 11.30 -26.17
C ASP A 376 -7.52 12.30 -26.94
N GLU A 377 -8.30 11.78 -27.89
CA GLU A 377 -9.12 12.61 -28.78
C GLU A 377 -10.33 13.24 -28.09
N TRP A 378 -10.72 14.42 -28.59
CA TRP A 378 -11.87 15.21 -28.17
C TRP A 378 -12.72 15.62 -29.39
N PRO A 379 -14.06 15.50 -29.34
CA PRO A 379 -14.85 14.80 -28.33
C PRO A 379 -14.61 13.27 -28.37
N PRO A 380 -14.89 12.53 -27.27
CA PRO A 380 -14.72 11.07 -27.25
C PRO A 380 -15.50 10.42 -28.39
N ARG A 381 -14.86 9.53 -29.16
CA ARG A 381 -15.56 8.72 -30.16
C ARG A 381 -16.53 7.78 -29.45
N SER A 382 -17.78 7.75 -29.93
CA SER A 382 -18.89 6.94 -29.41
C SER A 382 -18.58 5.45 -29.36
#